data_AF-V9L8S0-F1
#
_entry.id   AF-V9L8S0-F1
#
_cell.length_a   1.000
_cell.length_b   1.000
_cell.length_c   1.000
_cell.angle_alpha   90.00
_cell.angle_beta   90.00
_cell.angle_gamma   90.00
#
_symmetry.space_group_name_H-M   'P 1'
#
loop_
_entity.id
_entity.type
_entity.pdbx_description
1 polymer ?
#
loop_
_entity_poly.entity_id
_entity_poly.type
_entity_poly.pdbx_seq_one_letter_code
_entity_poly.pdbx_strand_id
1 'polypeptide(L)'
;PTVPPSPAAAANTHLCCRYCRGAPAQKICLRCDTGCCQAHVGAHLQAAVSGSHLLIEAGDARAWSCAQHDAYRLLHCETDQVAVCRYCYYMGSHHGHSVCDLEVRRNEIRQMLMKQQERLSEREQDIEEQIYKLKTDKSVIEEKVLQLKEEVRLQYEKMRQILEEDLGKTLELIDKTRTKFCDENASQVHHLNERLEEAKKLLNSVQKMWDRTEDISFMKNTKSVKILLERTQACTGIGLPPPKFGHLQPKPFLSEIAKKEKHIRKLLEGTISPAVPFLQSVPAYTCSISNTAGEKRKHSAAFPMPTTSAVDNGFLETAGNVT
;
A
#
# COMPACT_ATOMS: atom_id res chain seq x y z
N PRO A 1 32.81 -81.29 -23.55
CA PRO A 1 32.16 -80.33 -24.46
C PRO A 1 32.24 -78.92 -23.88
N THR A 2 33.26 -78.21 -24.33
CA THR A 2 33.58 -76.81 -24.06
C THR A 2 32.46 -75.90 -24.54
N VAL A 3 31.89 -75.11 -23.64
CA VAL A 3 30.98 -74.00 -23.98
C VAL A 3 31.81 -72.95 -24.74
N PRO A 4 31.38 -72.47 -25.92
CA PRO A 4 32.12 -71.45 -26.65
C PRO A 4 32.01 -70.11 -25.90
N PRO A 5 33.08 -69.29 -25.85
CA PRO A 5 32.97 -67.97 -25.25
C PRO A 5 32.07 -67.07 -26.11
N SER A 6 31.17 -66.36 -25.44
CA SER A 6 30.28 -65.34 -26.00
C SER A 6 31.06 -64.18 -26.65
N PRO A 7 30.63 -63.65 -27.81
CA PRO A 7 31.34 -62.61 -28.57
C PRO A 7 31.11 -61.19 -28.02
N ALA A 8 31.15 -61.01 -26.69
CA ALA A 8 30.82 -59.75 -26.02
C ALA A 8 32.03 -59.06 -25.36
N ALA A 9 33.27 -59.39 -25.76
CA ALA A 9 34.48 -58.88 -25.12
C ALA A 9 35.61 -58.50 -26.09
N ALA A 10 35.29 -57.93 -27.25
CA ALA A 10 36.31 -57.50 -28.22
C ALA A 10 35.93 -56.21 -28.93
N ALA A 11 35.86 -55.08 -28.21
CA ALA A 11 35.84 -53.76 -28.85
C ALA A 11 36.21 -52.55 -27.95
N ASN A 12 36.86 -52.75 -26.81
CA ASN A 12 37.57 -51.66 -26.12
C ASN A 12 39.06 -51.90 -26.31
N THR A 13 39.60 -51.42 -27.44
CA THR A 13 41.03 -51.15 -27.52
C THR A 13 41.36 -50.21 -26.37
N HIS A 14 42.06 -50.72 -25.36
CA HIS A 14 42.64 -49.93 -24.30
C HIS A 14 43.54 -48.88 -24.95
N LEU A 15 42.98 -47.70 -25.22
CA LEU A 15 43.76 -46.55 -25.68
C LEU A 15 44.72 -46.24 -24.54
N CYS A 16 45.99 -46.52 -24.74
CA CYS A 16 47.03 -46.22 -23.77
C CYS A 16 47.49 -44.78 -23.93
N CYS A 17 47.94 -44.18 -22.84
CA CYS A 17 48.59 -42.89 -22.88
C CYS A 17 49.85 -42.98 -23.73
N ARG A 18 49.97 -42.10 -24.74
CA ARG A 18 51.12 -42.06 -25.66
C ARG A 18 52.46 -41.80 -24.96
N TYR A 19 52.43 -41.15 -23.81
CA TYR A 19 53.62 -40.72 -23.06
C TYR A 19 53.98 -41.64 -21.89
N CYS A 20 53.07 -42.53 -21.48
CA CYS A 20 53.33 -43.52 -20.44
C CYS A 20 53.60 -44.90 -21.04
N ARG A 21 54.36 -45.74 -20.34
CA ARG A 21 54.43 -47.18 -20.64
C ARG A 21 53.14 -47.86 -20.18
N GLY A 22 52.11 -47.88 -21.03
CA GLY A 22 50.92 -48.72 -20.88
C GLY A 22 49.83 -48.22 -19.90
N ALA A 23 49.93 -46.99 -19.38
CA ALA A 23 48.84 -46.44 -18.56
C ALA A 23 47.59 -46.18 -19.43
N PRO A 24 46.36 -46.44 -18.93
CA PRO A 24 45.15 -46.15 -19.69
C PRO A 24 45.02 -44.65 -19.97
N ALA A 25 44.63 -44.29 -21.18
CA ALA A 25 44.27 -42.93 -21.54
C ALA A 25 42.93 -42.57 -20.89
N GLN A 26 42.87 -41.37 -20.31
CA GLN A 26 41.63 -40.81 -19.78
C GLN A 26 41.00 -39.84 -20.77
N LYS A 27 41.82 -39.15 -21.57
CA LYS A 27 41.35 -38.25 -22.62
C LYS A 27 41.96 -38.59 -23.97
N ILE A 28 41.25 -38.28 -25.04
CA ILE A 28 41.71 -38.48 -26.42
C ILE A 28 41.65 -37.14 -27.16
N CYS A 29 42.72 -36.84 -27.89
CA CYS A 29 42.79 -35.67 -28.75
C CYS A 29 42.26 -36.01 -30.14
N LEU A 30 41.11 -35.45 -30.51
CA LEU A 30 40.46 -35.71 -31.81
C LEU A 30 41.30 -35.29 -33.02
N ARG A 31 42.20 -34.31 -32.85
CA ARG A 31 43.08 -33.83 -33.93
C ARG A 31 44.35 -34.67 -34.09
N CYS A 32 44.86 -35.22 -33.00
CA CYS A 32 46.11 -36.00 -33.01
C CYS A 32 45.87 -37.51 -33.06
N ASP A 33 44.64 -37.95 -32.77
CA ASP A 33 44.28 -39.34 -32.55
C ASP A 33 45.18 -40.00 -31.50
N THR A 34 45.35 -39.30 -30.37
CA THR A 34 46.23 -39.74 -29.28
C THR A 34 45.52 -39.73 -27.94
N GLY A 35 45.62 -40.85 -27.23
CA GLY A 35 45.24 -40.96 -25.82
C GLY A 35 46.28 -40.33 -24.88
N CYS A 36 45.80 -39.61 -23.88
CA CYS A 36 46.59 -39.04 -22.78
C CYS A 36 45.99 -39.47 -21.43
N CYS A 37 46.83 -39.86 -20.47
CA CYS A 37 46.41 -39.94 -19.07
C CYS A 37 46.34 -38.54 -18.47
N GLN A 38 45.66 -38.37 -17.34
CA GLN A 38 45.44 -37.06 -16.72
C GLN A 38 46.73 -36.26 -16.49
N ALA A 39 47.81 -36.93 -16.08
CA ALA A 39 49.11 -36.29 -15.83
C ALA A 39 49.75 -35.70 -17.10
N HIS A 40 49.48 -36.27 -18.27
CA HIS A 40 50.08 -35.85 -19.54
C HIS A 40 49.16 -34.99 -20.42
N VAL A 41 47.91 -34.75 -20.00
CA VAL A 41 46.99 -33.84 -20.70
C VAL A 41 47.58 -32.43 -20.80
N GLY A 42 48.13 -31.88 -19.72
CA GLY A 42 48.71 -30.54 -19.72
C GLY A 42 49.91 -30.41 -20.67
N ALA A 43 50.83 -31.38 -20.63
CA ALA A 43 51.99 -31.42 -21.53
C ALA A 43 51.57 -31.54 -23.00
N HIS A 44 50.54 -32.33 -23.29
CA HIS A 44 49.99 -32.45 -24.64
C HIS A 44 49.40 -31.13 -25.13
N LEU A 45 48.60 -30.45 -24.31
CA LEU A 45 48.02 -29.14 -24.66
C LEU A 45 49.08 -28.07 -24.94
N GLN A 46 50.19 -28.09 -24.19
CA GLN A 46 51.30 -27.15 -24.37
C GLN A 46 52.18 -27.44 -25.60
N ALA A 47 52.15 -28.67 -26.11
CA ALA A 47 52.93 -29.07 -27.28
C ALA A 47 52.31 -28.62 -28.63
N ALA A 48 51.21 -27.85 -28.60
CA ALA A 48 50.54 -27.34 -29.79
C ALA A 48 51.40 -26.32 -30.55
N VAL A 49 51.95 -26.71 -31.71
CA VAL A 49 52.78 -25.82 -32.55
C VAL A 49 51.96 -25.07 -33.61
N SER A 50 50.78 -25.56 -34.01
CA SER A 50 50.00 -24.96 -35.11
C SER A 50 48.48 -25.13 -35.05
N GLY A 51 47.92 -25.59 -33.92
CA GLY A 51 46.47 -25.72 -33.77
C GLY A 51 46.08 -26.17 -32.37
N SER A 52 44.93 -25.73 -31.89
CA SER A 52 44.40 -26.08 -30.58
C SER A 52 43.90 -27.53 -30.54
N HIS A 53 44.31 -28.26 -29.52
CA HIS A 53 43.94 -29.66 -29.33
C HIS A 53 42.50 -29.77 -28.81
N LEU A 54 41.74 -30.69 -29.40
CA LEU A 54 40.36 -30.99 -28.99
C LEU A 54 40.34 -32.27 -28.18
N LEU A 55 40.41 -32.13 -26.85
CA LEU A 55 40.38 -33.25 -25.92
C LEU A 55 38.96 -33.59 -25.49
N ILE A 56 38.62 -34.87 -25.57
CA ILE A 56 37.39 -35.47 -25.05
C ILE A 56 37.72 -36.57 -24.06
N GLU A 57 36.75 -37.05 -23.28
CA GLU A 57 36.93 -38.24 -22.46
C GLU A 57 37.12 -39.48 -23.35
N ALA A 58 38.01 -40.39 -22.93
CA ALA A 58 38.37 -41.55 -23.74
C ALA A 58 37.17 -42.48 -24.02
N GLY A 59 36.21 -42.53 -23.09
CA GLY A 59 34.95 -43.26 -23.26
C GLY A 59 34.06 -42.70 -24.36
N ASP A 60 34.20 -41.41 -24.72
CA ASP A 60 33.36 -40.74 -25.71
C ASP A 60 33.92 -40.84 -27.13
N ALA A 61 35.09 -41.45 -27.33
CA ALA A 61 35.73 -41.53 -28.66
C ALA A 61 34.80 -42.08 -29.73
N ARG A 62 34.04 -43.15 -29.42
CA ARG A 62 33.06 -43.73 -30.34
C ARG A 62 31.94 -42.75 -30.73
N ALA A 63 31.47 -41.92 -29.80
CA ALA A 63 30.43 -40.93 -30.07
C ALA A 63 30.93 -39.80 -30.99
N TRP A 64 32.22 -39.49 -30.92
CA TRP A 64 32.88 -38.50 -31.78
C TRP A 64 33.37 -39.06 -33.12
N SER A 65 33.41 -40.38 -33.28
CA SER A 65 33.72 -41.03 -34.56
C SER A 65 32.54 -41.00 -35.54
N CYS A 66 32.84 -40.86 -36.81
CA CYS A 66 31.87 -41.08 -37.88
C CYS A 66 31.62 -42.58 -38.03
N ALA A 67 30.36 -43.00 -37.96
CA ALA A 67 29.99 -44.41 -38.08
C ALA A 67 30.33 -45.03 -39.46
N GLN A 68 30.39 -44.22 -40.52
CA GLN A 68 30.64 -44.68 -41.89
C GLN A 68 32.14 -44.68 -42.27
N HIS A 69 32.91 -43.76 -41.71
CA HIS A 69 34.27 -43.48 -42.18
C HIS A 69 35.34 -43.69 -41.10
N ASP A 70 34.93 -44.08 -39.89
CA ASP A 70 35.79 -44.29 -38.72
C ASP A 70 36.79 -43.15 -38.47
N ALA A 71 36.36 -41.92 -38.77
CA ALA A 71 37.14 -40.71 -38.64
C ALA A 71 36.43 -39.73 -37.70
N TYR A 72 37.21 -39.04 -36.86
CA TYR A 72 36.65 -38.07 -35.93
C TYR A 72 35.96 -36.90 -36.62
N ARG A 73 34.87 -36.45 -36.02
CA ARG A 73 34.06 -35.33 -36.48
C ARG A 73 34.69 -34.01 -36.03
N LEU A 74 35.54 -33.44 -36.89
CA LEU A 74 36.31 -32.21 -36.63
C LEU A 74 35.73 -30.97 -37.33
N LEU A 75 34.69 -31.13 -38.14
CA LEU A 75 34.01 -30.04 -38.84
C LEU A 75 32.61 -29.88 -38.26
N HIS A 76 32.07 -28.67 -38.28
CA HIS A 76 30.67 -28.40 -38.00
C HIS A 76 29.96 -28.04 -39.30
N CYS A 77 28.88 -28.77 -39.61
CA CYS A 77 28.01 -28.44 -40.72
C CYS A 77 26.98 -27.40 -40.31
N GLU A 78 27.00 -26.23 -40.94
CA GLU A 78 26.08 -25.13 -40.61
C GLU A 78 24.66 -25.40 -41.07
N THR A 79 24.48 -26.11 -42.18
CA THR A 79 23.14 -26.46 -42.68
C THR A 79 22.41 -27.38 -41.69
N ASP A 80 23.10 -28.43 -41.23
CA ASP A 80 22.49 -29.48 -40.40
C ASP A 80 22.71 -29.28 -38.90
N GLN A 81 23.52 -28.29 -38.50
CA GLN A 81 23.91 -27.98 -37.11
C GLN A 81 24.49 -29.18 -36.34
N VAL A 82 25.35 -29.97 -37.01
CA VAL A 82 25.98 -31.15 -36.42
C VAL A 82 27.48 -31.22 -36.72
N ALA A 83 28.22 -31.90 -35.84
CA ALA A 83 29.62 -32.24 -36.11
C ALA A 83 29.70 -33.37 -37.15
N VAL A 84 30.58 -33.22 -38.14
CA VAL A 84 30.79 -34.15 -39.26
C VAL A 84 32.27 -34.42 -39.49
N CYS A 85 32.61 -35.58 -40.07
CA CYS A 85 34.00 -35.89 -40.44
C CYS A 85 34.31 -35.38 -41.86
N ARG A 86 35.61 -35.31 -42.19
CA ARG A 86 36.07 -34.80 -43.50
C ARG A 86 35.50 -35.57 -44.71
N TYR A 87 35.29 -36.89 -44.59
CA TYR A 87 34.80 -37.70 -45.69
C TYR A 87 33.30 -37.47 -45.95
N CYS A 88 32.50 -37.33 -44.88
CA CYS A 88 31.11 -36.92 -44.97
C CYS A 88 30.93 -35.58 -45.68
N TYR A 89 31.87 -34.66 -45.48
CA TYR A 89 31.90 -33.37 -46.17
C TYR A 89 32.37 -33.49 -47.64
N TYR A 90 33.46 -34.20 -47.92
CA TYR A 90 34.00 -34.24 -49.29
C TYR A 90 33.19 -35.08 -50.26
N MET A 91 32.66 -36.23 -49.83
CA MET A 91 32.04 -37.23 -50.71
C MET A 91 30.75 -37.84 -50.15
N GLY A 92 30.29 -37.39 -48.99
CA GLY A 92 29.15 -37.97 -48.29
C GLY A 92 27.91 -37.08 -48.29
N SER A 93 27.03 -37.30 -47.32
CA SER A 93 25.72 -36.65 -47.17
C SER A 93 25.78 -35.13 -46.94
N HIS A 94 26.94 -34.59 -46.57
CA HIS A 94 27.13 -33.15 -46.34
C HIS A 94 27.95 -32.50 -47.47
N HIS A 95 28.06 -33.16 -48.63
CA HIS A 95 28.72 -32.60 -49.81
C HIS A 95 27.98 -31.34 -50.29
N GLY A 96 28.73 -30.25 -50.43
CA GLY A 96 28.19 -28.95 -50.82
C GLY A 96 27.56 -28.12 -49.70
N HIS A 97 27.52 -28.62 -48.46
CA HIS A 97 27.09 -27.82 -47.30
C HIS A 97 28.19 -26.87 -46.83
N SER A 98 27.80 -25.75 -46.22
CA SER A 98 28.75 -24.87 -45.53
C SER A 98 29.27 -25.58 -44.28
N VAL A 99 30.59 -25.71 -44.17
CA VAL A 99 31.25 -26.29 -43.01
C VAL A 99 32.35 -25.37 -42.50
N CYS A 100 32.53 -25.35 -41.18
CA CYS A 100 33.62 -24.65 -40.53
C CYS A 100 34.34 -25.59 -39.56
N ASP A 101 35.53 -25.19 -39.08
CA ASP A 101 36.23 -25.96 -38.07
C ASP A 101 35.42 -25.99 -36.77
N LEU A 102 35.30 -27.18 -36.17
CA LEU A 102 34.48 -27.40 -34.98
C LEU A 102 34.86 -26.48 -33.81
N GLU A 103 36.15 -26.16 -33.66
CA GLU A 103 36.62 -25.31 -32.59
C GLU A 103 36.28 -23.84 -32.81
N VAL A 104 36.37 -23.38 -34.06
CA VAL A 104 35.92 -22.04 -34.45
C VAL A 104 34.44 -21.89 -34.10
N ARG A 105 33.60 -22.85 -34.53
CA ARG A 105 32.17 -22.83 -34.21
C ARG A 105 31.90 -22.88 -32.70
N ARG A 106 32.60 -23.74 -31.96
CA ARG A 106 32.47 -23.83 -30.50
C ARG A 106 32.78 -22.48 -29.84
N ASN A 107 33.82 -21.80 -30.28
CA ASN A 107 34.21 -20.50 -29.74
C ASN A 107 33.20 -19.41 -30.11
N GLU A 108 32.66 -19.40 -31.33
CA GLU A 108 31.58 -18.48 -31.73
C GLU A 108 30.31 -18.67 -30.88
N ILE A 109 29.86 -19.92 -30.70
CA ILE A 109 28.70 -20.23 -29.86
C ILE A 109 28.97 -19.76 -28.42
N ARG A 110 30.18 -20.01 -27.89
CA ARG A 110 30.56 -19.54 -26.55
C ARG A 110 30.48 -18.02 -26.44
N GLN A 111 31.02 -17.28 -27.42
CA GLN A 111 30.93 -15.82 -27.45
C GLN A 111 29.49 -15.32 -27.56
N MET A 112 28.67 -15.96 -28.40
CA MET A 112 27.25 -15.63 -28.53
C MET A 112 26.53 -15.81 -27.19
N LEU A 113 26.74 -16.93 -26.52
CA LEU A 113 26.14 -17.21 -25.22
C LEU A 113 26.61 -16.23 -24.14
N MET A 114 27.89 -15.84 -24.13
CA MET A 114 28.40 -14.82 -23.19
C MET A 114 27.72 -13.47 -23.43
N LYS A 115 27.54 -13.04 -24.68
CA LYS A 115 26.79 -11.81 -25.00
C LYS A 115 25.32 -11.88 -24.59
N GLN A 116 24.68 -13.03 -24.77
CA GLN A 116 23.28 -13.21 -24.32
C GLN A 116 23.19 -13.21 -22.80
N GLN A 117 24.15 -13.81 -22.10
CA GLN A 117 24.23 -13.80 -20.65
C GLN A 117 24.35 -12.37 -20.11
N GLU A 118 25.23 -11.54 -20.70
CA GLU A 118 25.39 -10.13 -20.33
C GLU A 118 24.09 -9.35 -20.53
N ARG A 119 23.45 -9.46 -21.70
CA ARG A 119 22.16 -8.81 -22.00
C ARG A 119 21.05 -9.23 -21.06
N LEU A 120 20.99 -10.50 -20.67
CA LEU A 120 20.01 -11.00 -19.71
C LEU A 120 20.28 -10.47 -18.31
N SER A 121 21.54 -10.36 -17.90
CA SER A 121 21.94 -9.78 -16.61
C SER A 121 21.57 -8.30 -16.52
N GLU A 122 21.81 -7.52 -17.58
CA GLU A 122 21.38 -6.12 -17.66
C GLU A 122 19.85 -6.02 -17.58
N ARG A 123 19.14 -6.88 -18.32
CA ARG A 123 17.68 -6.90 -18.33
C ARG A 123 17.09 -7.28 -16.97
N GLU A 124 17.71 -8.22 -16.27
CA GLU A 124 17.35 -8.59 -14.90
C GLU A 124 17.47 -7.39 -13.97
N GLN A 125 18.61 -6.69 -14.00
CA GLN A 125 18.85 -5.49 -13.20
C GLN A 125 17.81 -4.38 -13.49
N ASP A 126 17.50 -4.13 -14.76
CA ASP A 126 16.47 -3.16 -15.16
C ASP A 126 15.09 -3.51 -14.58
N ILE A 127 14.73 -4.80 -14.61
CA ILE A 127 13.46 -5.29 -14.08
C ILE A 127 13.43 -5.15 -12.56
N GLU A 128 14.52 -5.50 -11.87
CA GLU A 128 14.64 -5.34 -10.41
C GLU A 128 14.51 -3.87 -10.00
N GLU A 129 15.15 -2.95 -10.73
CA GLU A 129 15.07 -1.52 -10.48
C GLU A 129 13.63 -0.99 -10.67
N GLN A 130 12.94 -1.43 -11.71
CA GLN A 130 11.53 -1.08 -11.94
C GLN A 130 10.61 -1.63 -10.84
N ILE A 131 10.82 -2.87 -10.42
CA ILE A 131 10.08 -3.46 -9.29
C ILE A 131 10.32 -2.65 -8.02
N TYR A 132 11.56 -2.26 -7.74
CA TYR A 132 11.91 -1.43 -6.59
C TYR A 132 11.23 -0.06 -6.63
N LYS A 133 11.27 0.63 -7.79
CA LYS A 133 10.59 1.92 -8.00
C LYS A 133 9.09 1.81 -7.73
N LEU A 134 8.42 0.80 -8.28
CA LEU A 134 6.98 0.58 -8.10
C LEU A 134 6.61 0.23 -6.66
N LYS A 135 7.42 -0.60 -5.97
CA LYS A 135 7.20 -0.90 -4.54
C LYS A 135 7.33 0.35 -3.68
N THR A 136 8.35 1.17 -3.94
CA THR A 136 8.58 2.42 -3.23
C THR A 136 7.46 3.43 -3.47
N ASP A 137 7.05 3.62 -4.73
CA ASP A 137 5.93 4.51 -5.10
C ASP A 137 4.63 4.08 -4.41
N LYS A 138 4.31 2.78 -4.43
CA LYS A 138 3.16 2.24 -3.69
C LYS A 138 3.20 2.63 -2.21
N SER A 139 4.31 2.42 -1.51
CA SER A 139 4.43 2.77 -0.10
C SER A 139 4.28 4.27 0.16
N VAL A 140 4.85 5.11 -0.70
CA VAL A 140 4.71 6.58 -0.61
C VAL A 140 3.25 7.00 -0.79
N ILE A 141 2.53 6.40 -1.74
CA ILE A 141 1.11 6.67 -1.96
C ILE A 141 0.28 6.20 -0.77
N GLU A 142 0.53 5.00 -0.23
CA GLU A 142 -0.15 4.49 0.96
C GLU A 142 0.02 5.44 2.15
N GLU A 143 1.25 5.94 2.38
CA GLU A 143 1.52 6.93 3.43
C GLU A 143 0.78 8.25 3.20
N LYS A 144 0.83 8.80 1.97
CA LYS A 144 0.12 10.04 1.62
C LYS A 144 -1.39 9.91 1.79
N VAL A 145 -1.97 8.76 1.46
CA VAL A 145 -3.40 8.49 1.66
C VAL A 145 -3.74 8.49 3.15
N LEU A 146 -2.90 7.89 4.00
CA LEU A 146 -3.09 7.93 5.46
C LEU A 146 -3.00 9.36 6.00
N GLN A 147 -1.99 10.14 5.58
CA GLN A 147 -1.85 11.54 5.96
C GLN A 147 -3.06 12.38 5.53
N LEU A 148 -3.56 12.18 4.31
CA LEU A 148 -4.75 12.90 3.84
C LEU A 148 -6.01 12.50 4.62
N LYS A 149 -6.18 11.22 4.93
CA LYS A 149 -7.30 10.76 5.78
C LYS A 149 -7.27 11.44 7.14
N GLU A 150 -6.10 11.54 7.76
CA GLU A 150 -5.94 12.23 9.04
C GLU A 150 -6.20 13.73 8.94
N GLU A 151 -5.72 14.39 7.87
CA GLU A 151 -6.00 15.80 7.63
C GLU A 151 -7.51 16.04 7.47
N VAL A 152 -8.18 15.24 6.64
CA VAL A 152 -9.65 15.30 6.48
C VAL A 152 -10.34 15.08 7.83
N ARG A 153 -9.95 14.05 8.59
CA ARG A 153 -10.51 13.78 9.92
C ARG A 153 -10.34 14.98 10.84
N LEU A 154 -9.17 15.60 10.88
CA LEU A 154 -8.88 16.78 11.70
C LEU A 154 -9.72 18.00 11.30
N GLN A 155 -9.94 18.21 10.00
CA GLN A 155 -10.81 19.30 9.53
C GLN A 155 -12.27 19.10 9.97
N TYR A 156 -12.80 17.88 9.85
CA TYR A 156 -14.15 17.56 10.33
C TYR A 156 -14.26 17.63 11.86
N GLU A 157 -13.22 17.23 12.58
CA GLU A 157 -13.14 17.36 14.04
C GLU A 157 -13.25 18.83 14.46
N LYS A 158 -12.46 19.70 13.83
CA LYS A 158 -12.46 21.14 14.09
C LYS A 158 -13.84 21.77 13.82
N MET A 159 -14.50 21.35 12.73
CA MET A 159 -15.86 21.80 12.42
C MET A 159 -16.86 21.37 13.49
N ARG A 160 -16.77 20.13 13.97
CA ARG A 160 -17.61 19.64 15.07
C ARG A 160 -17.37 20.44 16.35
N GLN A 161 -16.12 20.68 16.72
CA GLN A 161 -15.77 21.46 17.91
C GLN A 161 -16.37 22.87 17.87
N ILE A 162 -16.30 23.58 16.73
CA ILE A 162 -16.89 24.91 16.57
C ILE A 162 -18.41 24.89 16.85
N LEU A 163 -19.10 23.87 16.32
CA LEU A 163 -20.55 23.72 16.51
C LEU A 163 -20.91 23.40 17.96
N GLU A 164 -20.17 22.49 18.59
CA GLU A 164 -20.38 22.11 20.00
C GLU A 164 -20.12 23.29 20.95
N GLU A 165 -19.06 24.06 20.72
CA GLU A 165 -18.76 25.25 21.50
C GLU A 165 -19.84 26.34 21.37
N ASP A 166 -20.37 26.58 20.16
CA ASP A 166 -21.45 27.56 19.99
C ASP A 166 -22.76 27.09 20.61
N LEU A 167 -23.09 25.80 20.50
CA LEU A 167 -24.24 25.20 21.17
C LEU A 167 -24.14 25.37 22.68
N GLY A 168 -22.99 25.03 23.28
CA GLY A 168 -22.74 25.17 24.71
C GLY A 168 -22.92 26.62 25.19
N LYS A 169 -22.27 27.58 24.51
CA LYS A 169 -22.39 29.02 24.81
C LYS A 169 -23.85 29.51 24.72
N THR A 170 -24.61 28.99 23.76
CA THR A 170 -26.00 29.38 23.52
C THR A 170 -26.93 28.83 24.62
N LEU A 171 -26.74 27.58 25.04
CA LEU A 171 -27.49 26.99 26.15
C LEU A 171 -27.16 27.67 27.49
N GLU A 172 -25.89 27.96 27.75
CA GLU A 172 -25.49 28.71 28.95
C GLU A 172 -26.16 30.08 29.05
N LEU A 173 -26.35 30.77 27.91
CA LEU A 173 -27.02 32.07 27.91
C LEU A 173 -28.50 31.94 28.31
N ILE A 174 -29.18 30.89 27.86
CA ILE A 174 -30.56 30.59 28.27
C ILE A 174 -30.59 30.32 29.77
N ASP A 175 -29.71 29.46 30.27
CA ASP A 175 -29.65 29.12 31.70
C ASP A 175 -29.34 30.34 32.56
N LYS A 176 -28.38 31.19 32.15
CA LYS A 176 -28.07 32.47 32.83
C LYS A 176 -29.29 33.39 32.89
N THR A 177 -30.08 33.44 31.81
CA THR A 177 -31.31 34.25 31.76
C THR A 177 -32.39 33.68 32.69
N ARG A 178 -32.56 32.36 32.70
CA ARG A 178 -33.47 31.66 33.62
C ARG A 178 -33.08 31.93 35.07
N THR A 179 -31.81 31.76 35.43
CA THR A 179 -31.33 31.94 36.81
C THR A 179 -31.59 33.36 37.31
N LYS A 180 -31.24 34.39 36.52
CA LYS A 180 -31.54 35.79 36.87
C LYS A 180 -33.03 36.02 37.15
N PHE A 181 -33.90 35.48 36.29
CA PHE A 181 -35.34 35.60 36.50
C PHE A 181 -35.83 34.86 37.76
N CYS A 182 -35.31 33.66 38.03
CA CYS A 182 -35.61 32.91 39.25
C CYS A 182 -35.17 33.69 40.51
N ASP A 183 -33.99 34.32 40.49
CA ASP A 183 -33.47 35.12 41.61
C ASP A 183 -34.35 36.36 41.88
N GLU A 184 -34.77 37.05 40.81
CA GLU A 184 -35.70 38.19 40.91
C GLU A 184 -37.06 37.77 41.47
N ASN A 185 -37.57 36.62 41.04
CA ASN A 185 -38.85 36.10 41.53
C ASN A 185 -38.76 35.64 42.99
N ALA A 186 -37.67 34.95 43.36
CA ALA A 186 -37.41 34.57 44.75
C ALA A 186 -37.34 35.79 45.67
N SER A 187 -36.71 36.87 45.21
CA SER A 187 -36.65 38.15 45.94
C SER A 187 -38.04 38.79 46.11
N GLN A 188 -38.88 38.76 45.07
CA GLN A 188 -40.26 39.25 45.16
C GLN A 188 -41.10 38.44 46.16
N VAL A 189 -41.02 37.11 46.09
CA VAL A 189 -41.71 36.21 47.03
C VAL A 189 -41.25 36.45 48.46
N HIS A 190 -39.94 36.62 48.68
CA HIS A 190 -39.38 36.91 49.99
C HIS A 190 -39.97 38.21 50.58
N HIS A 191 -39.95 39.31 49.82
CA HIS A 191 -40.50 40.59 50.26
C HIS A 191 -42.02 40.52 50.52
N LEU A 192 -42.78 39.79 49.69
CA LEU A 192 -44.21 39.58 49.92
C LEU A 192 -44.48 38.75 51.18
N ASN A 193 -43.66 37.73 51.47
CA ASN A 193 -43.77 36.95 52.69
C ASN A 193 -43.47 37.79 53.95
N GLU A 194 -42.47 38.67 53.91
CA GLU A 194 -42.19 39.59 55.03
C GLU A 194 -43.39 40.50 55.31
N ARG A 195 -43.98 41.10 54.26
CA ARG A 195 -45.18 41.93 54.38
C ARG A 195 -46.39 41.15 54.88
N LEU A 196 -46.56 39.90 54.43
CA LEU A 196 -47.62 39.02 54.89
C LEU A 196 -47.49 38.73 56.40
N GLU A 197 -46.27 38.48 56.87
CA GLU A 197 -46.02 38.15 58.27
C GLU A 197 -46.15 39.36 59.19
N GLU A 198 -45.78 40.55 58.71
CA GLU A 198 -46.08 41.80 59.40
C GLU A 198 -47.60 42.04 59.48
N ALA A 199 -48.33 41.87 58.38
CA ALA A 199 -49.79 42.03 58.35
C ALA A 199 -50.50 41.04 59.29
N LYS A 200 -50.10 39.76 59.31
CA LYS A 200 -50.62 38.75 60.25
C LYS A 200 -50.35 39.13 61.71
N LYS A 201 -49.15 39.64 62.03
CA LYS A 201 -48.81 40.10 63.39
C LYS A 201 -49.69 41.27 63.81
N LEU A 202 -49.86 42.27 62.94
CA LEU A 202 -50.72 43.42 63.21
C LEU A 202 -52.19 43.00 63.36
N LEU A 203 -52.68 42.10 62.51
CA LEU A 203 -54.04 41.57 62.61
C LEU A 203 -54.29 40.89 63.97
N ASN A 204 -53.35 40.02 64.40
CA ASN A 204 -53.42 39.38 65.72
C ASN A 204 -53.37 40.39 66.86
N SER A 205 -52.57 41.45 66.75
CA SER A 205 -52.53 42.54 67.72
C SER A 205 -53.84 43.32 67.77
N VAL A 206 -54.45 43.60 66.61
CA VAL A 206 -55.77 44.26 66.52
C VAL A 206 -56.84 43.39 67.17
N GLN A 207 -56.87 42.08 66.89
CA GLN A 207 -57.83 41.17 67.52
C GLN A 207 -57.68 41.15 69.05
N LYS A 208 -56.46 41.01 69.56
CA LYS A 208 -56.22 41.05 71.02
C LYS A 208 -56.65 42.35 71.68
N MET A 209 -56.52 43.48 70.96
CA MET A 209 -56.96 44.77 71.46
C MET A 209 -58.47 44.92 71.37
N TRP A 210 -59.09 44.37 70.33
CA TRP A 210 -60.54 44.28 70.18
C TRP A 210 -61.17 43.52 71.33
N ASP A 211 -60.66 42.33 71.68
CA ASP A 211 -61.20 41.53 72.78
C ASP A 211 -61.15 42.28 74.14
N ARG A 212 -60.15 43.15 74.34
CA ARG A 212 -60.04 43.99 75.55
C ARG A 212 -61.07 45.12 75.60
N THR A 213 -61.66 45.51 74.47
CA THR A 213 -62.66 46.59 74.43
C THR A 213 -64.00 46.19 75.05
N GLU A 214 -64.21 44.89 75.32
CA GLU A 214 -65.38 44.40 76.06
C GLU A 214 -65.39 44.87 77.53
N ASP A 215 -64.22 45.16 78.11
CA ASP A 215 -64.10 45.73 79.45
C ASP A 215 -63.82 47.24 79.38
N ILE A 216 -64.71 48.03 79.99
CA ILE A 216 -64.60 49.50 80.07
C ILE A 216 -63.30 49.97 80.76
N SER A 217 -62.67 49.12 81.58
CA SER A 217 -61.42 49.42 82.29
C SER A 217 -60.27 49.80 81.34
N PHE A 218 -60.31 49.30 80.11
CA PHE A 218 -59.37 49.61 79.05
C PHE A 218 -59.27 51.11 78.70
N MET A 219 -60.36 51.86 78.85
CA MET A 219 -60.40 53.30 78.56
C MET A 219 -59.47 54.13 79.47
N LYS A 220 -58.99 53.56 80.58
CA LYS A 220 -58.01 54.22 81.47
C LYS A 220 -56.68 54.53 80.77
N ASN A 221 -56.30 53.76 79.74
CA ASN A 221 -55.07 54.02 78.98
C ASN A 221 -55.19 53.52 77.53
N THR A 222 -55.40 54.46 76.60
CA THR A 222 -55.60 54.17 75.17
C THR A 222 -54.35 54.39 74.32
N LYS A 223 -53.18 54.70 74.93
CA LYS A 223 -51.95 55.00 74.18
C LYS A 223 -51.52 53.85 73.25
N SER A 224 -51.64 52.61 73.71
CA SER A 224 -51.34 51.40 72.91
C SER A 224 -52.26 51.23 71.70
N VAL A 225 -53.53 51.64 71.81
CA VAL A 225 -54.49 51.65 70.68
C VAL A 225 -54.05 52.63 69.62
N LYS A 226 -53.70 53.86 70.03
CA LYS A 226 -53.25 54.89 69.10
C LYS A 226 -52.01 54.43 68.32
N ILE A 227 -51.02 53.87 69.01
CA ILE A 227 -49.79 53.34 68.38
C ILE A 227 -50.12 52.18 67.42
N LEU A 228 -51.01 51.27 67.82
CA LEU A 228 -51.41 50.15 66.95
C LEU A 228 -52.15 50.65 65.71
N LEU A 229 -53.05 51.62 65.87
CA LEU A 229 -53.81 52.20 64.76
C LEU A 229 -52.89 52.91 63.76
N GLU A 230 -51.92 53.70 64.23
CA GLU A 230 -50.89 54.34 63.40
C GLU A 230 -50.07 53.30 62.61
N ARG A 231 -49.66 52.21 63.27
CA ARG A 231 -48.92 51.10 62.61
C ARG A 231 -49.77 50.36 61.57
N THR A 232 -51.04 50.08 61.88
CA THR A 232 -51.95 49.42 60.93
C THR A 232 -52.23 50.33 59.73
N GLN A 233 -52.41 51.63 59.94
CA GLN A 233 -52.58 52.60 58.86
C GLN A 233 -51.36 52.71 57.96
N ALA A 234 -50.14 52.66 58.52
CA ALA A 234 -48.91 52.61 57.72
C ALA A 234 -48.82 51.34 56.88
N CYS A 235 -49.24 50.19 57.43
CA CYS A 235 -49.23 48.91 56.72
C CYS A 235 -50.26 48.84 55.58
N THR A 236 -51.48 49.37 55.80
CA THR A 236 -52.58 49.33 54.82
C THR A 236 -52.58 50.50 53.82
N GLY A 237 -51.95 51.63 54.16
CA GLY A 237 -51.89 52.82 53.33
C GLY A 237 -50.94 52.71 52.12
N ILE A 238 -49.98 51.79 52.15
CA ILE A 238 -49.03 51.56 51.05
C ILE A 238 -49.49 50.35 50.23
N GLY A 239 -50.04 50.60 49.04
CA GLY A 239 -50.45 49.56 48.10
C GLY A 239 -49.31 48.56 47.81
N LEU A 240 -49.66 47.29 47.64
CA LEU A 240 -48.70 46.27 47.20
C LEU A 240 -48.31 46.57 45.74
N PRO A 241 -47.01 46.67 45.41
CA PRO A 241 -46.60 46.80 44.02
C PRO A 241 -47.01 45.54 43.24
N PRO A 242 -47.46 45.66 41.98
CA PRO A 242 -47.84 44.51 41.18
C PRO A 242 -46.64 43.57 40.96
N PRO A 243 -46.82 42.25 41.05
CA PRO A 243 -45.76 41.29 40.76
C PRO A 243 -45.25 41.43 39.31
N LYS A 244 -43.94 41.34 39.13
CA LYS A 244 -43.32 41.30 37.81
C LYS A 244 -43.24 39.84 37.35
N PHE A 245 -43.93 39.53 36.27
CA PHE A 245 -43.91 38.22 35.65
C PHE A 245 -42.85 38.16 34.54
N GLY A 246 -42.17 37.02 34.46
CA GLY A 246 -41.20 36.76 33.41
C GLY A 246 -41.88 36.46 32.09
N HIS A 247 -41.35 37.04 31.01
CA HIS A 247 -41.78 36.73 29.67
C HIS A 247 -40.55 36.44 28.80
N LEU A 248 -40.41 35.19 28.37
CA LEU A 248 -39.37 34.80 27.42
C LEU A 248 -39.89 35.05 26.00
N GLN A 249 -39.24 35.95 25.27
CA GLN A 249 -39.54 36.19 23.86
C GLN A 249 -38.63 35.30 22.99
N PRO A 250 -39.18 34.31 22.26
CA PRO A 250 -38.34 33.43 21.43
C PRO A 250 -37.82 34.13 20.17
N LYS A 251 -38.57 35.11 19.64
CA LYS A 251 -38.25 35.74 18.34
C LYS A 251 -36.87 36.43 18.30
N PRO A 252 -36.48 37.27 19.28
CA PRO A 252 -35.14 37.87 19.30
C PRO A 252 -34.05 36.81 19.43
N PHE A 253 -34.28 35.78 20.24
CA PHE A 253 -33.33 34.69 20.45
C PHE A 253 -33.06 33.89 19.16
N LEU A 254 -34.13 33.52 18.44
CA LEU A 254 -34.02 32.86 17.14
C LEU A 254 -33.33 33.74 16.09
N SER A 255 -33.54 35.06 16.14
CA SER A 255 -32.82 36.00 15.26
C SER A 255 -31.32 36.05 15.56
N GLU A 256 -30.93 35.90 16.83
CA GLU A 256 -29.53 35.86 17.25
C GLU A 256 -28.86 34.54 16.85
N ILE A 257 -29.58 33.41 16.97
CA ILE A 257 -29.14 32.12 16.44
C ILE A 257 -28.89 32.21 14.93
N ALA A 258 -29.80 32.84 14.17
CA ALA A 258 -29.62 33.01 12.73
C ALA A 258 -28.38 33.85 12.38
N LYS A 259 -27.99 34.83 13.22
CA LYS A 259 -26.73 35.58 13.05
C LYS A 259 -25.50 34.71 13.35
N LYS A 260 -25.55 33.92 14.43
CA LYS A 260 -24.49 32.96 14.81
C LYS A 260 -24.27 31.93 13.71
N GLU A 261 -25.34 31.39 13.14
CA GLU A 261 -25.27 30.46 12.01
C GLU A 261 -24.53 31.06 10.80
N LYS A 262 -24.82 32.31 10.44
CA LYS A 262 -24.09 33.02 9.37
C LYS A 262 -22.61 33.19 9.71
N HIS A 263 -22.28 33.50 10.96
CA HIS A 263 -20.89 33.62 11.40
C HIS A 263 -20.14 32.28 11.33
N ILE A 264 -20.77 31.19 11.79
CA ILE A 264 -20.21 29.85 11.73
C ILE A 264 -19.96 29.43 10.28
N ARG A 265 -20.92 29.64 9.37
CA ARG A 265 -20.69 29.35 7.94
C ARG A 265 -19.42 30.01 7.40
N LYS A 266 -19.18 31.28 7.74
CA LYS A 266 -17.98 32.01 7.34
C LYS A 266 -16.69 31.43 7.94
N LEU A 267 -16.72 30.96 9.19
CA LEU A 267 -15.57 30.29 9.83
C LEU A 267 -15.25 28.95 9.15
N LEU A 268 -16.27 28.23 8.70
CA LEU A 268 -16.12 26.94 8.03
C LEU A 268 -15.60 27.09 6.60
N GLU A 269 -16.05 28.10 5.85
CA GLU A 269 -15.56 28.40 4.49
C GLU A 269 -14.04 28.65 4.44
N GLY A 270 -13.47 29.29 5.45
CA GLY A 270 -12.02 29.54 5.52
C GLY A 270 -11.17 28.34 5.97
N THR A 271 -11.81 27.28 6.48
CA THR A 271 -11.14 26.10 7.04
C THR A 271 -10.93 25.01 5.97
N ILE A 272 -11.71 25.03 4.89
CA ILE A 272 -11.66 24.05 3.79
C ILE A 272 -10.81 24.63 2.65
N SER A 273 -9.50 24.36 2.65
CA SER A 273 -8.60 24.71 1.54
C SER A 273 -8.91 23.85 0.29
N PRO A 274 -8.82 24.37 -0.94
CA PRO A 274 -9.09 23.59 -2.14
C PRO A 274 -8.06 22.47 -2.30
N ALA A 275 -8.55 21.24 -2.37
CA ALA A 275 -7.74 20.03 -2.45
C ALA A 275 -6.85 20.00 -3.71
N VAL A 276 -5.58 19.64 -3.50
CA VAL A 276 -4.65 19.24 -4.56
C VAL A 276 -5.17 17.94 -5.20
N PRO A 277 -5.05 17.74 -6.54
CA PRO A 277 -5.52 16.52 -7.20
C PRO A 277 -5.00 15.24 -6.51
N PHE A 278 -5.93 14.36 -6.11
CA PHE A 278 -5.70 13.25 -5.19
C PHE A 278 -4.69 12.21 -5.72
N LEU A 279 -4.79 11.83 -6.99
CA LEU A 279 -3.86 10.92 -7.65
C LEU A 279 -3.83 11.26 -9.14
N GLN A 280 -2.69 11.72 -9.65
CA GLN A 280 -2.41 11.72 -11.08
C GLN A 280 -1.41 10.60 -11.34
N SER A 281 -1.85 9.54 -12.05
CA SER A 281 -0.91 8.61 -12.65
C SER A 281 -0.17 9.36 -13.75
N VAL A 282 1.10 9.66 -13.52
CA VAL A 282 1.99 10.11 -14.58
C VAL A 282 2.35 8.87 -15.41
N PRO A 283 2.16 8.86 -16.74
CA PRO A 283 2.57 7.72 -17.56
C PRO A 283 4.04 7.40 -17.31
N ALA A 284 4.35 6.14 -17.03
CA ALA A 284 5.72 5.68 -16.98
C ALA A 284 6.37 6.00 -18.34
N TYR A 285 7.44 6.79 -18.33
CA TYR A 285 8.24 7.03 -19.52
C TYR A 285 8.60 5.69 -20.14
N THR A 286 8.10 5.43 -21.34
CA THR A 286 8.54 4.29 -22.13
C THR A 286 10.02 4.51 -22.42
N CYS A 287 10.87 3.66 -21.84
CA CYS A 287 12.27 3.61 -22.23
C CYS A 287 12.30 3.08 -23.69
N SER A 288 12.23 4.00 -24.64
CA SER A 288 12.44 3.72 -26.05
C SER A 288 13.90 3.34 -26.22
N ILE A 289 14.13 2.03 -26.38
CA ILE A 289 15.40 1.50 -26.89
C ILE A 289 15.59 2.10 -28.28
N SER A 290 16.48 3.09 -28.38
CA SER A 290 16.95 3.65 -29.63
C SER A 290 17.79 2.61 -30.36
N ASN A 291 17.17 1.88 -31.29
CA ASN A 291 17.89 1.18 -32.35
C ASN A 291 18.31 2.21 -33.40
N THR A 292 19.57 2.60 -33.40
CA THR A 292 20.19 3.34 -34.51
C THR A 292 20.80 2.35 -35.51
N ALA A 293 20.35 2.46 -36.77
CA ALA A 293 20.97 2.04 -38.05
C ALA A 293 21.47 0.58 -38.15
N GLY A 294 21.02 -0.28 -39.06
CA GLY A 294 20.45 -0.06 -40.38
C GLY A 294 21.24 -0.92 -41.37
N GLU A 295 20.73 -2.10 -41.72
CA GLU A 295 21.12 -2.76 -42.96
C GLU A 295 20.04 -3.74 -43.43
N LYS A 296 19.54 -3.48 -44.65
CA LYS A 296 18.48 -4.21 -45.33
C LYS A 296 19.01 -5.58 -45.78
N ARG A 297 18.44 -6.69 -45.30
CA ARG A 297 18.32 -7.92 -46.11
C ARG A 297 16.98 -8.62 -45.85
N LYS A 298 16.25 -8.83 -46.94
CA LYS A 298 15.01 -9.61 -47.08
C LYS A 298 15.35 -11.11 -47.01
N HIS A 299 14.57 -11.91 -46.29
CA HIS A 299 14.18 -13.33 -46.52
C HIS A 299 13.25 -13.70 -45.34
N SER A 300 11.91 -13.69 -45.46
CA SER A 300 10.98 -14.74 -45.94
C SER A 300 10.92 -16.02 -45.08
N ALA A 301 9.76 -16.20 -44.40
CA ALA A 301 9.10 -17.43 -43.90
C ALA A 301 9.88 -18.32 -42.89
N ALA A 302 9.34 -19.03 -41.89
CA ALA A 302 8.03 -19.49 -41.44
C ALA A 302 8.15 -19.77 -39.91
N PHE A 303 7.13 -19.68 -39.05
CA PHE A 303 6.07 -20.67 -38.84
C PHE A 303 4.91 -20.03 -38.03
N PRO A 304 3.64 -20.45 -38.27
CA PRO A 304 2.48 -19.97 -37.54
C PRO A 304 2.28 -20.71 -36.19
N MET A 305 1.89 -19.97 -35.15
CA MET A 305 1.36 -20.50 -33.90
C MET A 305 -0.15 -20.75 -34.05
N PRO A 306 -0.71 -21.85 -33.50
CA PRO A 306 -2.14 -22.08 -33.54
C PRO A 306 -2.84 -21.21 -32.48
N THR A 307 -3.90 -20.54 -32.94
CA THR A 307 -4.94 -19.92 -32.13
C THR A 307 -5.86 -20.99 -31.55
N THR A 308 -6.10 -20.96 -30.24
CA THR A 308 -7.38 -21.40 -29.66
C THR A 308 -7.90 -20.30 -28.73
N SER A 309 -9.11 -19.87 -29.03
CA SER A 309 -9.88 -18.87 -28.31
C SER A 309 -10.77 -19.51 -27.25
N ALA A 310 -10.85 -18.84 -26.09
CA ALA A 310 -12.02 -18.56 -25.24
C ALA A 310 -12.92 -19.72 -24.75
N VAL A 311 -13.01 -19.86 -23.42
CA VAL A 311 -14.23 -19.78 -22.56
C VAL A 311 -13.71 -19.53 -21.12
N ASP A 312 -13.86 -18.35 -20.50
CA ASP A 312 -15.00 -17.72 -19.81
C ASP A 312 -15.34 -18.29 -18.41
N ASN A 313 -15.31 -17.36 -17.43
CA ASN A 313 -15.99 -17.26 -16.12
C ASN A 313 -15.83 -18.31 -15.00
N GLY A 314 -15.49 -17.80 -13.80
CA GLY A 314 -15.50 -18.53 -12.53
C GLY A 314 -15.30 -17.62 -11.31
N PHE A 315 -16.27 -16.73 -11.10
CA PHE A 315 -16.51 -15.90 -9.92
C PHE A 315 -16.66 -16.76 -8.64
N LEU A 316 -15.98 -16.42 -7.54
CA LEU A 316 -16.31 -16.95 -6.20
C LEU A 316 -16.18 -15.86 -5.13
N GLU A 317 -17.23 -15.07 -4.98
CA GLU A 317 -17.65 -14.52 -3.69
C GLU A 317 -18.60 -15.52 -3.02
N THR A 318 -18.31 -15.90 -1.78
CA THR A 318 -19.36 -16.31 -0.83
C THR A 318 -19.02 -15.76 0.55
N ALA A 319 -19.87 -14.85 1.00
CA ALA A 319 -20.04 -14.46 2.38
C ALA A 319 -20.51 -15.65 3.23
N GLY A 320 -20.07 -15.68 4.49
CA GLY A 320 -20.59 -16.56 5.53
C GLY A 320 -20.57 -15.81 6.87
N ASN A 321 -21.63 -15.04 7.11
CA ASN A 321 -22.04 -14.61 8.44
C ASN A 321 -23.05 -15.64 9.00
N VAL A 322 -23.35 -15.52 10.30
CA VAL A 322 -24.25 -16.32 11.17
C VAL A 322 -23.44 -17.33 12.00
N THR A 323 -23.35 -17.28 13.34
CA THR A 323 -24.12 -16.63 14.43
C THR A 323 -23.22 -15.91 15.42
#